data_AF-A0A8J4S0W4-F1
#
_entry.id   AF-A0A8J4S0W4-F1
#
_cell.length_a   1.000
_cell.length_b   1.000
_cell.length_c   1.000
_cell.angle_alpha   90.00
_cell.angle_beta   90.00
_cell.angle_gamma   90.00
#
_symmetry.space_group_name_H-M   'P 1'
#
loop_
_entity.id
_entity.type
_entity.pdbx_description
1 polymer ?
#
loop_
_entity_poly.entity_id
_entity_poly.type
_entity_poly.pdbx_seq_one_letter_code
_entity_poly.pdbx_strand_id
1 'polypeptide(L)'
;MQRHILRTLPRVQANAVARSTVMIATKASPMAISRQFSSNVNVKQTNLLINGEFVPSSSGRTFETFNPATEEKIADVSEAVNKDINAAVQAARDAFEGPWRTMSAENRGRLLYKLADLIEENIDELAALEALDNGKP
;
A
#
# COMPACT_ATOMS: atom_id res chain seq x y z
N MET A 1 -1.77 -13.25 -88.62
CA MET A 1 -1.04 -12.24 -89.42
C MET A 1 -0.06 -11.50 -88.51
N GLN A 2 1.20 -11.40 -88.92
CA GLN A 2 2.25 -10.61 -88.28
C GLN A 2 1.94 -9.10 -88.32
N ARG A 3 2.43 -8.35 -87.32
CA ARG A 3 3.19 -7.08 -87.39
C ARG A 3 3.29 -6.50 -85.96
N HIS A 4 4.50 -6.41 -85.40
CA HIS A 4 5.24 -5.15 -85.12
C HIS A 4 4.48 -4.22 -84.13
N ILE A 5 5.04 -3.74 -83.03
CA ILE A 5 6.19 -2.83 -82.93
C ILE A 5 6.72 -2.83 -81.48
N LEU A 6 8.05 -2.81 -81.34
CA LEU A 6 8.80 -2.59 -80.11
C LEU A 6 8.61 -1.15 -79.59
N ARG A 7 8.29 -0.99 -78.30
CA ARG A 7 8.68 0.19 -77.52
C ARG A 7 9.28 -0.27 -76.20
N THR A 8 10.57 0.01 -76.07
CA THR A 8 11.44 -0.19 -74.92
C THR A 8 10.92 0.53 -73.68
N LEU A 9 10.73 -0.20 -72.57
CA LEU A 9 10.56 0.37 -71.24
C LEU A 9 11.76 -0.02 -70.36
N PRO A 10 12.27 0.91 -69.53
CA PRO A 10 13.47 0.70 -68.73
C PRO A 10 13.24 -0.32 -67.62
N ARG A 11 14.24 -1.19 -67.46
CA ARG A 11 14.33 -2.27 -66.47
C ARG A 11 14.58 -1.68 -65.08
N VAL A 12 13.54 -1.58 -64.25
CA VAL A 12 13.70 -1.33 -62.81
C VAL A 12 13.60 -2.67 -62.09
N GLN A 13 14.68 -3.02 -61.40
CA GLN A 13 14.84 -4.26 -60.66
C GLN A 13 13.80 -4.36 -59.53
N ALA A 14 13.06 -5.46 -59.52
CA ALA A 14 12.35 -5.91 -58.33
C ALA A 14 13.40 -6.29 -57.26
N ASN A 15 13.32 -5.70 -56.07
CA ASN A 15 13.97 -6.26 -54.91
C ASN A 15 13.04 -6.24 -53.70
N ALA A 16 13.16 -7.34 -52.94
CA ALA A 16 12.22 -7.90 -52.01
C ALA A 16 11.75 -6.97 -50.88
N VAL A 17 10.48 -7.17 -50.51
CA VAL A 17 9.84 -6.63 -49.30
C VAL A 17 10.52 -7.23 -48.07
N ALA A 18 11.38 -6.47 -47.40
CA ALA A 18 11.83 -6.76 -46.06
C ALA A 18 10.83 -6.18 -45.06
N ARG A 19 10.09 -7.04 -44.37
CA ARG A 19 9.20 -6.67 -43.27
C ARG A 19 10.04 -6.07 -42.13
N SER A 20 9.92 -4.78 -41.88
CA SER A 20 10.46 -4.14 -40.68
C SER A 20 9.59 -4.51 -39.48
N THR A 21 10.05 -5.50 -38.70
CA THR A 21 9.59 -5.69 -37.32
C THR A 21 10.00 -4.47 -36.51
N VAL A 22 9.02 -3.69 -36.04
CA VAL A 22 9.24 -2.64 -35.04
C VAL A 22 9.62 -3.32 -33.73
N MET A 23 10.91 -3.28 -33.40
CA MET A 23 11.41 -3.63 -32.07
C MET A 23 11.01 -2.50 -31.12
N ILE A 24 9.89 -2.65 -30.42
CA ILE A 24 9.57 -1.82 -29.26
C ILE A 24 10.54 -2.22 -28.16
N ALA A 25 11.62 -1.45 -28.02
CA ALA A 25 12.51 -1.56 -26.87
C ALA A 25 11.75 -1.08 -25.63
N THR A 26 11.13 -1.99 -24.90
CA THR A 26 10.68 -1.74 -23.53
C THR A 26 11.92 -1.45 -22.69
N LYS A 27 12.17 -0.18 -22.40
CA LYS A 27 13.04 0.19 -21.26
C LYS A 27 12.36 -0.36 -20.01
N ALA A 28 12.78 -1.53 -19.55
CA ALA A 28 12.64 -1.87 -18.15
C ALA A 28 13.56 -0.89 -17.41
N SER A 29 12.99 0.17 -16.84
CA SER A 29 13.68 0.96 -15.83
C SER A 29 14.00 0.01 -14.68
N PRO A 30 15.27 -0.18 -14.28
CA PRO A 30 15.55 -0.91 -13.06
C PRO A 30 14.88 -0.16 -11.92
N MET A 31 13.99 -0.85 -11.19
CA MET A 31 13.49 -0.41 -9.90
C MET A 31 14.65 -0.43 -8.90
N ALA A 32 15.58 0.51 -9.04
CA ALA A 32 16.36 0.97 -7.90
C ALA A 32 15.43 1.90 -7.11
N ILE A 33 14.47 1.31 -6.40
CA ILE A 33 13.78 2.02 -5.33
C ILE A 33 14.79 2.09 -4.18
N SER A 34 15.72 3.05 -4.24
CA SER A 34 16.25 3.60 -3.00
C SER A 34 15.09 4.35 -2.37
N ARG A 35 14.24 3.62 -1.64
CA ARG A 35 13.15 4.24 -0.90
C ARG A 35 13.82 5.14 0.12
N GLN A 36 13.71 6.45 -0.09
CA GLN A 36 14.28 7.41 0.83
C GLN A 36 13.41 7.32 2.08
N PHE A 37 13.85 6.54 3.08
CA PHE A 37 13.15 6.48 4.35
C PHE A 37 13.07 7.90 4.90
N SER A 38 11.85 8.39 5.09
CA SER A 38 11.64 9.72 5.66
C SER A 38 12.23 9.71 7.06
N SER A 39 13.26 10.53 7.29
CA SER A 39 13.96 10.62 8.57
C SER A 39 13.10 11.18 9.70
N ASN A 40 11.94 11.76 9.38
CA ASN A 40 11.02 12.38 10.32
C ASN A 40 9.67 11.65 10.28
N VAL A 41 9.51 10.71 11.20
CA VAL A 41 8.26 9.99 11.42
C VAL A 41 7.40 10.74 12.44
N ASN A 42 6.13 10.96 12.13
CA ASN A 42 5.19 11.64 13.03
C ASN A 42 4.23 10.62 13.65
N VAL A 43 4.29 10.44 14.97
CA VAL A 43 3.35 9.60 15.72
C VAL A 43 2.05 10.38 15.95
N LYS A 44 1.03 10.07 15.13
CA LYS A 44 -0.25 10.80 15.13
C LYS A 44 -1.20 10.42 16.27
N GLN A 45 -1.12 9.19 16.77
CA GLN A 45 -2.11 8.66 17.71
C GLN A 45 -1.50 7.62 18.65
N THR A 46 -1.78 7.76 19.94
CA THR A 46 -1.25 6.90 21.02
C THR A 46 -2.32 6.45 22.03
N ASN A 47 -3.58 6.83 21.78
CA ASN A 47 -4.74 6.41 22.56
C ASN A 47 -5.25 5.03 22.13
N LEU A 48 -6.11 4.45 22.97
CA LEU A 48 -6.80 3.19 22.68
C LEU A 48 -7.83 3.43 21.57
N LEU A 49 -7.97 2.50 20.62
CA LEU A 49 -9.05 2.51 19.64
C LEU A 49 -10.17 1.55 20.10
N ILE A 50 -11.26 2.09 20.63
CA ILE A 50 -12.40 1.32 21.16
C ILE A 50 -13.68 1.83 20.51
N ASN A 51 -14.50 0.91 19.97
CA ASN A 51 -15.76 1.24 19.28
C ASN A 51 -15.63 2.28 18.14
N GLY A 52 -14.49 2.28 17.43
CA GLY A 52 -14.22 3.21 16.34
C GLY A 52 -13.75 4.60 16.79
N GLU A 53 -13.52 4.82 18.09
CA GLU A 53 -13.06 6.10 18.64
C GLU A 53 -11.72 5.96 19.37
N PHE A 54 -10.91 7.02 19.29
CA PHE A 54 -9.67 7.11 20.06
C PHE A 54 -9.95 7.67 21.46
N VAL A 55 -9.69 6.87 22.49
CA VAL A 55 -9.97 7.19 23.89
C VAL A 55 -8.72 7.00 24.75
N PRO A 56 -8.43 7.89 25.71
CA PRO A 56 -7.34 7.67 26.66
C PRO A 56 -7.62 6.44 27.52
N SER A 57 -6.58 5.86 28.12
CA SER A 57 -6.75 4.84 29.17
C SER A 57 -7.71 5.35 30.26
N SER A 58 -8.64 4.51 30.71
CA SER A 58 -9.54 4.88 31.82
C SER A 58 -8.81 5.12 33.14
N SER A 59 -7.56 4.66 33.26
CA SER A 59 -6.69 4.98 34.39
C SER A 59 -5.87 6.27 34.21
N GLY A 60 -5.86 6.83 32.99
CA GLY A 60 -5.00 7.95 32.60
C GLY A 60 -3.51 7.61 32.47
N ARG A 61 -3.12 6.35 32.69
CA ARG A 61 -1.72 5.92 32.62
C ARG A 61 -1.26 5.71 31.19
N THR A 62 0.03 5.93 30.97
CA THR A 62 0.75 5.68 29.73
C THR A 62 2.06 4.95 30.03
N PHE A 63 2.64 4.31 29.02
CA PHE A 63 4.00 3.77 29.07
C PHE A 63 4.80 4.25 27.86
N GLU A 64 6.12 4.29 28.02
CA GLU A 64 7.04 4.80 27.00
C GLU A 64 7.39 3.68 26.01
N THR A 65 7.43 4.01 24.71
CA THR A 65 8.08 3.16 23.69
C THR A 65 9.36 3.84 23.19
N PHE A 66 10.34 3.04 22.80
CA PHE A 66 11.71 3.46 22.50
C PHE A 66 12.18 2.92 21.16
N ASN A 67 13.00 3.69 20.47
CA ASN A 67 13.67 3.24 19.26
C ASN A 67 14.78 2.25 19.65
N PRO A 68 14.74 0.98 19.21
CA PRO A 68 15.73 -0.02 19.60
C PRO A 68 17.13 0.23 19.04
N ALA A 69 17.28 1.09 18.01
CA ALA A 69 18.56 1.43 17.42
C ALA A 69 19.27 2.59 18.14
N THR A 70 18.52 3.49 18.78
CA THR A 70 19.07 4.71 19.41
C THR A 70 18.79 4.82 20.90
N GLU A 71 17.92 3.96 21.45
CA GLU A 71 17.38 4.03 22.81
C GLU A 71 16.61 5.33 23.12
N GLU A 72 16.34 6.16 22.10
CA GLU A 72 15.58 7.39 22.26
C GLU A 72 14.09 7.09 22.38
N LYS A 73 13.42 7.82 23.26
CA LYS A 73 11.96 7.73 23.43
C LYS A 73 11.25 8.14 22.16
N ILE A 74 10.31 7.31 21.71
CA ILE A 74 9.44 7.58 20.55
C ILE A 74 8.17 8.33 21.01
N ALA A 75 7.42 7.76 21.96
CA ALA A 75 6.14 8.29 22.41
C ALA A 75 5.68 7.71 23.76
N ASP A 76 4.68 8.36 24.37
CA ASP A 76 3.87 7.81 25.46
C ASP A 76 2.58 7.18 24.89
N VAL A 77 2.36 5.89 25.14
CA VAL A 77 1.22 5.12 24.65
C VAL A 77 0.28 4.76 25.80
N SER A 78 -1.04 4.83 25.58
CA SER A 78 -2.04 4.52 26.60
C SER A 78 -1.88 3.11 27.17
N GLU A 79 -1.79 3.02 28.50
CA GLU A 79 -1.70 1.74 29.22
C GLU A 79 -3.11 1.26 29.58
N ALA A 80 -3.65 0.32 28.80
CA ALA A 80 -4.99 -0.22 29.04
C ALA A 80 -5.08 -0.97 30.38
N VAL A 81 -6.20 -0.79 31.08
CA VAL A 81 -6.54 -1.54 32.30
C VAL A 81 -7.77 -2.42 32.08
N ASN A 82 -8.11 -3.27 33.06
CA ASN A 82 -9.26 -4.18 32.99
C ASN A 82 -10.57 -3.51 32.54
N LYS A 83 -10.79 -2.25 32.95
CA LYS A 83 -11.98 -1.48 32.54
C LYS A 83 -12.00 -1.19 31.04
N ASP A 84 -10.87 -0.84 30.45
CA ASP A 84 -10.74 -0.58 29.01
C ASP A 84 -10.92 -1.87 28.21
N ILE A 85 -10.34 -2.98 28.70
CA ILE A 85 -10.50 -4.31 28.11
C ILE A 85 -11.98 -4.71 28.11
N ASN A 86 -12.67 -4.55 29.24
CA ASN A 86 -14.10 -4.85 29.33
C ASN A 86 -14.93 -3.98 28.35
N ALA A 87 -14.59 -2.70 28.20
CA ALA A 87 -15.25 -1.81 27.24
C ALA A 87 -15.01 -2.26 25.79
N ALA A 88 -13.77 -2.65 25.45
CA ALA A 88 -13.43 -3.19 24.12
C ALA A 88 -14.16 -4.49 23.82
N VAL A 89 -14.24 -5.41 24.80
CA VAL A 89 -14.98 -6.68 24.65
C VAL A 89 -16.47 -6.42 24.47
N GLN A 90 -17.06 -5.50 25.24
CA GLN A 90 -18.47 -5.14 25.08
C GLN A 90 -18.73 -4.53 23.70
N ALA A 91 -17.90 -3.60 23.24
CA ALA A 91 -18.03 -3.01 21.91
C ALA A 91 -17.90 -4.05 20.78
N ALA A 92 -16.97 -4.99 20.92
CA ALA A 92 -16.82 -6.10 19.97
C ALA A 92 -18.05 -7.02 19.98
N ARG A 93 -18.63 -7.29 21.15
CA ARG A 93 -19.86 -8.07 21.29
C ARG A 93 -21.05 -7.35 20.63
N ASP A 94 -21.18 -6.06 20.83
CA ASP A 94 -22.24 -5.24 20.24
C ASP A 94 -22.10 -5.17 18.71
N ALA A 95 -20.87 -5.05 18.19
CA ALA A 95 -20.60 -5.13 16.77
C ALA A 95 -21.00 -6.50 16.20
N PHE A 96 -20.68 -7.59 16.92
CA PHE A 96 -21.05 -8.96 16.52
C PHE A 96 -22.56 -9.21 16.57
N GLU A 97 -23.27 -8.71 17.57
CA GLU A 97 -24.73 -8.83 17.61
C GLU A 97 -25.43 -7.83 16.67
N GLY A 98 -24.70 -6.82 16.20
CA GLY A 98 -25.15 -5.78 15.30
C GLY A 98 -24.93 -6.06 13.80
N PRO A 99 -24.76 -5.00 12.98
CA PRO A 99 -24.81 -5.10 11.52
C PRO A 99 -23.63 -5.86 10.91
N TRP A 100 -22.53 -6.04 11.65
CA TRP A 100 -21.35 -6.75 11.15
C TRP A 100 -21.65 -8.23 10.85
N ARG A 101 -22.40 -8.90 11.74
CA ARG A 101 -22.73 -10.32 11.61
C ARG A 101 -23.71 -10.59 10.48
N THR A 102 -24.65 -9.69 10.25
CA THR A 102 -25.66 -9.83 9.18
C THR A 102 -25.18 -9.27 7.83
N MET A 103 -24.04 -8.58 7.79
CA MET A 103 -23.42 -8.12 6.55
C MET A 103 -23.12 -9.29 5.62
N SER A 104 -23.32 -9.10 4.31
CA SER A 104 -22.93 -10.10 3.32
C SER A 104 -21.40 -10.29 3.31
N ALA A 105 -20.95 -11.48 2.93
CA ALA A 105 -19.52 -11.76 2.79
C ALA A 105 -18.85 -10.81 1.76
N GLU A 106 -19.57 -10.49 0.68
CA GLU A 106 -19.12 -9.53 -0.33
C GLU A 106 -18.88 -8.13 0.27
N ASN A 107 -19.82 -7.61 1.05
CA ASN A 107 -19.70 -6.28 1.65
C ASN A 107 -18.55 -6.21 2.66
N ARG A 108 -18.34 -7.28 3.45
CA ARG A 108 -17.14 -7.39 4.30
C ARG A 108 -15.85 -7.41 3.47
N GLY A 109 -15.84 -8.15 2.36
CA GLY A 109 -14.73 -8.17 1.43
C GLY A 109 -14.40 -6.77 0.87
N ARG A 110 -15.40 -6.00 0.48
CA ARG A 110 -15.22 -4.61 0.02
C ARG A 110 -14.56 -3.72 1.07
N LEU A 111 -14.92 -3.88 2.34
CA LEU A 111 -14.28 -3.14 3.44
C LEU A 111 -12.81 -3.54 3.63
N LEU A 112 -12.49 -4.83 3.49
CA LEU A 112 -11.11 -5.30 3.56
C LEU A 112 -10.25 -4.79 2.39
N TYR A 113 -10.79 -4.77 1.17
CA TYR A 113 -10.09 -4.17 0.03
C TYR A 113 -9.85 -2.68 0.22
N LYS A 114 -10.85 -1.94 0.70
CA LYS A 114 -10.66 -0.52 1.03
C LYS A 114 -9.57 -0.31 2.08
N LEU A 115 -9.46 -1.19 3.08
CA LEU A 115 -8.36 -1.14 4.04
C LEU A 115 -7.00 -1.39 3.37
N ALA A 116 -6.92 -2.35 2.44
CA ALA A 116 -5.71 -2.61 1.68
C ALA A 116 -5.30 -1.38 0.83
N ASP A 117 -6.24 -0.76 0.11
CA ASP A 117 -6.00 0.46 -0.66
C ASP A 117 -5.42 1.57 0.24
N LEU A 118 -6.02 1.78 1.43
CA LEU A 118 -5.53 2.76 2.40
C LEU A 118 -4.13 2.42 2.95
N ILE A 119 -3.81 1.14 3.13
CA ILE A 119 -2.46 0.72 3.53
C ILE A 119 -1.45 1.02 2.42
N GLU A 120 -1.79 0.71 1.16
CA GLU A 120 -0.94 1.00 0.00
C GLU A 120 -0.71 2.50 -0.18
N GLU A 121 -1.76 3.31 -0.03
CA GLU A 121 -1.67 4.77 -0.08
C GLU A 121 -0.71 5.34 0.99
N ASN A 122 -0.59 4.69 2.14
CA ASN A 122 0.19 5.16 3.30
C ASN A 122 1.44 4.31 3.58
N ILE A 123 1.89 3.50 2.62
CA ILE A 123 2.95 2.50 2.83
C ILE A 123 4.32 3.09 3.20
N ASP A 124 4.61 4.34 2.82
CA ASP A 124 5.85 5.03 3.22
C ASP A 124 5.84 5.37 4.72
N GLU A 125 4.73 5.93 5.20
CA GLU A 125 4.56 6.30 6.60
C GLU A 125 4.52 5.07 7.51
N LEU A 126 3.75 4.04 7.13
CA LEU A 126 3.64 2.80 7.90
C LEU A 126 4.98 2.06 7.98
N ALA A 127 5.72 1.99 6.88
CA ALA A 127 7.05 1.36 6.88
C ALA A 127 8.04 2.12 7.77
N ALA A 128 8.00 3.46 7.75
CA ALA A 128 8.89 4.26 8.59
C ALA A 128 8.54 4.15 10.09
N LEU A 129 7.25 4.09 10.45
CA LEU A 129 6.79 3.81 11.82
C LEU A 129 7.24 2.43 12.29
N GLU A 130 7.08 1.40 11.46
CA GLU A 130 7.52 0.04 11.76
C GLU A 130 9.04 -0.06 11.95
N ALA A 131 9.81 0.60 11.09
CA ALA A 131 11.26 0.67 11.20
C ALA A 131 11.70 1.41 12.47
N LEU A 132 11.02 2.52 12.82
CA LEU A 132 11.29 3.29 14.02
C LEU A 132 11.09 2.49 15.31
N ASP A 133 9.97 1.75 15.43
CA ASP A 133 9.59 1.06 16.66
C ASP A 133 10.24 -0.35 16.79
N ASN A 134 10.52 -1.02 15.66
CA ASN A 134 11.06 -2.39 15.67
C ASN A 134 12.50 -2.50 15.16
N GLY A 135 13.12 -1.42 14.66
CA GLY A 135 14.47 -1.43 14.11
C GLY A 135 14.61 -2.23 12.80
N LYS A 136 13.51 -2.43 12.06
CA LYS A 136 13.51 -3.17 10.79
C LYS A 136 14.22 -2.35 9.68
N PRO A 137 15.03 -3.00 8.81
CA PRO A 137 15.72 -2.35 7.71
C PRO A 137 14.79 -1.95 6.55
#